data_AF-A0A4S4BY57-F1
#
_entry.id   AF-A0A4S4BY57-F1
#
_cell.length_a   1.000
_cell.length_b   1.000
_cell.length_c   1.000
_cell.angle_alpha   90.00
_cell.angle_beta   90.00
_cell.angle_gamma   90.00
#
_symmetry.space_group_name_H-M   'P 1'
#
loop_
_entity.id
_entity.type
_entity.pdbx_description
1 polymer ?
#
loop_
_entity_poly.entity_id
_entity_poly.type
_entity_poly.pdbx_seq_one_letter_code
_entity_poly.pdbx_strand_id
1 'polypeptide(L)' 'MLGIILLFFLISLLLFIGAFYYFKLMQQSASYPPKKIVMQKVTVLTSAGGITLLIGIILIFFQ' A
#
# COMPACT_ATOMS: atom_id res chain seq x y z
N MET A 1 -19.20 -12.10 7.69
CA MET A 1 -18.06 -11.19 7.86
C MET A 1 -16.94 -11.39 6.85
N LEU A 2 -16.68 -12.64 6.41
CA LEU A 2 -15.62 -12.97 5.44
C LEU A 2 -15.51 -12.07 4.19
N GLY A 3 -16.62 -11.72 3.53
CA GLY A 3 -16.56 -10.85 2.34
C GLY A 3 -16.00 -9.44 2.61
N ILE A 4 -16.31 -8.89 3.79
CA ILE A 4 -15.81 -7.57 4.22
C ILE A 4 -14.31 -7.67 4.53
N ILE A 5 -13.89 -8.75 5.18
CA ILE A 5 -12.47 -9.00 5.50
C ILE A 5 -11.66 -9.19 4.21
N LEU A 6 -12.18 -9.94 3.26
CA LEU A 6 -11.58 -10.13 1.94
C LEU A 6 -11.39 -8.78 1.22
N LEU A 7 -12.37 -7.88 1.33
CA LEU A 7 -12.28 -6.53 0.76
C LEU A 7 -11.13 -5.71 1.37
N PHE A 8 -10.88 -5.80 2.68
CA PHE A 8 -9.70 -5.18 3.31
C PHE A 8 -8.38 -5.74 2.74
N PHE A 9 -8.30 -7.06 2.55
CA PHE A 9 -7.11 -7.68 1.94
C PHE A 9 -6.91 -7.26 0.49
N LEU A 10 -7.98 -7.18 -0.32
CA LEU A 10 -7.89 -6.70 -1.70
C LEU A 10 -7.45 -5.24 -1.79
N ILE A 11 -7.98 -4.36 -0.93
CA ILE A 11 -7.57 -2.95 -0.87
C ILE A 11 -6.10 -2.85 -0.47
N SER A 12 -5.68 -3.58 0.56
CA SER A 12 -4.28 -3.60 0.99
C SER A 12 -3.35 -4.07 -0.13
N LEU A 13 -3.71 -5.16 -0.84
CA LEU A 13 -2.97 -5.65 -2.00
C LEU A 13 -2.82 -4.56 -3.07
N LEU A 14 -3.92 -3.87 -3.42
CA LEU A 14 -3.92 -2.81 -4.42
C LEU A 14 -3.01 -1.64 -4.02
N LEU A 15 -3.01 -1.26 -2.74
CA LEU A 15 -2.13 -0.22 -2.20
C LEU A 15 -0.65 -0.64 -2.29
N PHE A 16 -0.31 -1.89 -1.98
CA PHE A 16 1.06 -2.39 -2.12
C PHE A 16 1.52 -2.47 -3.58
N ILE A 17 0.64 -2.82 -4.52
CA ILE A 17 0.94 -2.77 -5.96
C ILE A 17 1.31 -1.33 -6.37
N GLY A 18 0.52 -0.33 -5.92
CA GLY A 18 0.83 1.07 -6.17
C GLY A 18 2.15 1.52 -5.51
N ALA A 19 2.42 1.08 -4.28
CA ALA A 19 3.67 1.37 -3.60
C ALA A 19 4.87 0.80 -4.37
N PHE A 20 4.76 -0.44 -4.86
CA PHE A 20 5.80 -1.11 -5.65
C PHE A 20 6.06 -0.40 -6.98
N TYR A 21 5.00 0.11 -7.64
CA TYR A 21 5.14 0.92 -8.85
C TYR A 21 5.99 2.18 -8.59
N TYR A 22 5.66 2.96 -7.55
CA TYR A 22 6.43 4.17 -7.23
C TYR A 22 7.84 3.85 -6.71
N PHE A 23 8.02 2.72 -6.02
CA PHE A 23 9.32 2.26 -5.59
C PHE A 23 10.25 1.96 -6.79
N LYS A 24 9.73 1.30 -7.83
CA LYS A 24 10.47 1.11 -9.10
C LYS A 24 10.77 2.45 -9.79
N LEU A 25 9.80 3.35 -9.86
CA LEU A 25 9.97 4.67 -10.47
C LEU A 25 11.13 5.45 -9.83
N MET A 26 11.33 5.31 -8.52
CA MET A 26 12.38 5.98 -7.77
C MET A 26 13.79 5.47 -8.07
N GLN A 27 13.92 4.22 -8.49
CA GLN A 27 15.19 3.63 -8.89
C GLN A 27 15.65 4.10 -10.28
N GLN A 28 14.73 4.68 -11.07
CA GLN A 28 15.06 5.22 -12.39
C GLN A 28 15.84 6.54 -12.24
N SER A 29 16.88 6.73 -13.06
CA SER A 29 17.65 7.98 -13.15
C SER A 29 16.91 9.07 -13.94
N ALA A 30 15.62 9.26 -13.67
CA ALA A 30 14.82 10.31 -14.28
C ALA A 30 15.02 11.64 -13.54
N SER A 31 15.10 12.74 -14.30
CA SER A 31 15.17 14.11 -13.75
C SER A 31 13.88 14.53 -13.04
N TYR A 32 12.73 14.00 -13.50
CA TYR A 32 11.42 14.25 -12.93
C TYR A 32 10.58 12.96 -12.93
N PRO A 33 9.75 12.71 -11.91
CA PRO A 33 9.50 13.51 -10.71
C PRO A 33 10.63 13.42 -9.65
N PRO A 34 10.85 14.47 -8.84
CA PRO A 34 11.85 14.48 -7.77
C PRO A 34 11.71 13.27 -6.84
N LYS A 35 12.84 12.62 -6.52
CA LYS A 35 12.86 11.41 -5.66
C LYS A 35 12.14 11.58 -4.33
N LYS A 36 12.19 12.78 -3.73
CA LYS A 36 11.47 13.09 -2.49
C LYS A 36 9.94 12.94 -2.62
N ILE A 37 9.37 13.38 -3.74
CA ILE A 37 7.92 13.29 -4.01
C ILE A 37 7.53 11.82 -4.25
N VAL A 38 8.36 11.07 -4.97
CA VAL A 38 8.14 9.63 -5.17
C VAL A 38 8.23 8.87 -3.85
N MET A 39 9.21 9.21 -2.99
CA MET A 39 9.35 8.64 -1.64
C MET A 39 8.11 8.89 -0.79
N GLN A 40 7.58 10.12 -0.78
CA GLN A 40 6.35 10.42 -0.04
C GLN A 40 5.18 9.55 -0.50
N LYS A 41 5.03 9.32 -1.82
CA LYS A 41 4.00 8.43 -2.36
C LYS A 41 4.19 6.98 -1.89
N VAL A 42 5.42 6.46 -1.96
CA VAL A 42 5.73 5.11 -1.45
C VAL A 42 5.40 5.01 0.03
N THR A 43 5.81 5.97 0.85
CA THR A 43 5.54 5.99 2.30
C THR A 43 4.05 5.98 2.59
N VAL A 44 3.27 6.83 1.92
CA VAL A 44 1.81 6.92 2.10
C VAL A 44 1.11 5.62 1.68
N LEU A 45 1.46 5.06 0.53
CA LEU A 45 0.82 3.82 0.07
C LEU A 45 1.22 2.62 0.93
N THR A 46 2.47 2.56 1.39
CA THR A 46 2.95 1.46 2.25
C THR A 46 2.32 1.55 3.65
N SER A 47 2.23 2.75 4.23
CA SER A 47 1.60 2.93 5.54
C SER A 47 0.10 2.65 5.49
N ALA A 48 -0.61 3.17 4.48
CA ALA A 48 -2.03 2.87 4.28
C ALA A 48 -2.28 1.39 4.00
N GLY A 49 -1.44 0.76 3.18
CA GLY A 49 -1.49 -0.68 2.90
C GLY A 49 -1.26 -1.52 4.16
N GLY A 50 -0.31 -1.14 5.00
CA GLY A 50 -0.04 -1.78 6.29
C GLY A 50 -1.18 -1.63 7.29
N ILE A 51 -1.77 -0.42 7.42
CA ILE A 51 -2.91 -0.17 8.31
C ILE A 51 -4.12 -1.00 7.86
N THR A 52 -4.45 -0.99 6.57
CA THR A 52 -5.57 -1.75 6.01
C THR A 52 -5.38 -3.26 6.16
N LEU A 53 -4.14 -3.75 6.00
CA LEU A 53 -3.78 -5.15 6.27
C LEU A 53 -3.99 -5.51 7.74
N LEU A 54 -3.49 -4.67 8.66
CA LEU A 54 -3.65 -4.86 10.10
C LEU A 54 -5.13 -4.91 10.50
N ILE A 55 -5.97 -4.04 9.94
CA ILE A 55 -7.41 -4.07 10.18
C ILE A 55 -8.01 -5.39 9.69
N GLY A 56 -7.66 -5.85 8.48
CA GLY A 56 -8.12 -7.14 7.95
C GLY A 56 -7.70 -8.31 8.85
N ILE A 57 -6.48 -8.29 9.38
CA ILE A 57 -5.99 -9.28 10.34
C ILE A 57 -6.78 -9.20 11.65
N ILE A 58 -6.97 -8.02 12.23
CA ILE A 58 -7.75 -7.87 13.47
C ILE A 58 -9.16 -8.44 13.26
N LEU A 59 -9.82 -8.08 12.16
CA LEU A 59 -11.15 -8.59 11.87
C LEU A 59 -11.21 -10.11 11.70
N ILE A 60 -10.15 -10.79 11.23
CA ILE A 60 -10.14 -12.26 11.14
C ILE A 60 -10.15 -12.91 12.54
N PHE A 61 -9.52 -12.28 13.52
CA PHE A 61 -9.40 -12.80 14.88
C PHE A 61 -10.65 -12.55 15.73
N PHE A 62 -11.43 -11.51 15.41
CA PHE A 62 -12.58 -11.08 16.20
C PHE A 62 -13.94 -11.25 15.49
N GLN A 63 -13.99 -11.95 14.34
CA GLN A 63 -15.25 -12.25 13.63
C GLN A 63 -15.98 -13.49 14.14
#